data_AF-A0A7U9XK84-F1
#
_entry.id   AF-A0A7U9XK84-F1
#
_cell.length_a   1.000
_cell.length_b   1.000
_cell.length_c   1.000
_cell.angle_alpha   90.00
_cell.angle_beta   90.00
_cell.angle_gamma   90.00
#
_symmetry.space_group_name_H-M   'P 1'
#
loop_
_entity.id
_entity.type
_entity.pdbx_description
1 polymer ?
#
loop_
_entity_poly.entity_id
_entity_poly.type
_entity_poly.pdbx_seq_one_letter_code
_entity_poly.pdbx_strand_id
1 'polypeptide(L)'
;MHEQAIIDEILSKLDIEDCLVHAVSLICDEGELRKRLKKDVDAGIRSADVIPKSIARIGLYRDLDTEKIDVSLITPKQAAERMIND
;
A
#
# COMPACT_ATOMS: atom_id res chain seq x y z
N MET A 1 6.51 3.83 2.86
CA MET A 1 7.43 2.70 3.13
C MET A 1 7.52 1.89 1.85
N HIS A 2 8.66 1.93 1.16
CA HIS A 2 8.81 1.31 -0.18
C HIS A 2 10.11 0.50 -0.30
N GLU A 3 10.82 0.35 0.81
CA GLU A 3 12.05 -0.42 0.94
C GLU A 3 11.96 -1.19 2.25
N GLN A 4 12.46 -2.44 2.27
CA GLN A 4 12.39 -3.29 3.46
C GLN A 4 13.11 -2.66 4.64
N ALA A 5 14.28 -2.05 4.41
CA ALA A 5 15.05 -1.39 5.44
C ALA A 5 14.27 -0.30 6.21
N ILE A 6 13.30 0.37 5.56
CA ILE A 6 12.44 1.36 6.23
C ILE A 6 11.51 0.66 7.24
N ILE A 7 10.97 -0.51 6.89
CA ILE A 7 10.12 -1.30 7.80
C ILE A 7 10.96 -1.78 8.98
N ASP A 8 12.11 -2.40 8.70
CA ASP A 8 12.99 -2.97 9.72
C ASP A 8 13.50 -1.89 10.70
N GLU A 9 13.88 -0.71 10.18
CA GLU A 9 14.31 0.40 11.02
C GLU A 9 13.18 0.89 11.94
N ILE A 10 11.95 0.98 11.44
CA ILE A 10 10.80 1.36 12.25
C ILE A 10 10.54 0.32 13.33
N LEU A 11 10.48 -0.97 12.98
CA LEU A 11 10.24 -2.06 13.93
C LEU A 11 11.32 -2.14 15.00
N SER A 12 12.59 -1.89 14.65
CA SER A 12 13.71 -1.92 15.61
C SER A 12 13.62 -0.87 16.72
N LYS A 13 12.78 0.16 16.54
CA LYS A 13 12.62 1.28 17.49
C LYS A 13 11.32 1.22 18.27
N LEU A 14 10.47 0.22 18.01
CA LEU A 14 9.20 0.03 18.71
C LEU A 14 9.35 -1.05 19.78
N ASP A 15 8.74 -0.81 20.94
CA ASP A 15 8.55 -1.87 21.93
C ASP A 15 7.37 -2.74 21.49
N ILE A 16 7.67 -4.01 21.16
CA ILE A 16 6.73 -4.96 20.59
C ILE A 16 6.64 -6.25 21.42
N GLU A 17 7.13 -6.26 22.67
CA GLU A 17 7.23 -7.46 23.51
C GLU A 17 5.87 -8.17 23.69
N ASP A 18 4.79 -7.39 23.87
CA ASP A 18 3.42 -7.88 24.03
C ASP A 18 2.54 -7.62 22.79
N CYS A 19 3.14 -7.43 21.61
CA CYS A 19 2.42 -7.11 20.38
C CYS A 19 2.64 -8.16 19.29
N LEU A 20 1.56 -8.61 18.66
CA LEU A 20 1.64 -9.29 17.38
C LEU A 20 1.61 -8.24 16.26
N VAL A 21 2.69 -8.15 15.50
CA VAL A 21 2.83 -7.17 14.42
C VAL A 21 2.53 -7.80 13.08
N HIS A 22 1.53 -7.27 12.37
CA HIS A 22 1.20 -7.64 11.00
C HIS A 22 1.64 -6.53 10.05
N ALA A 23 2.62 -6.81 9.20
CA ALA A 23 2.99 -5.92 8.12
C ALA A 23 2.17 -6.29 6.88
N VAL A 24 1.42 -5.34 6.32
CA VAL A 24 0.55 -5.55 5.16
C VAL A 24 0.84 -4.52 4.07
N SER A 25 1.00 -4.98 2.83
CA SER A 25 1.08 -4.13 1.65
C SER A 25 -0.21 -4.23 0.84
N LEU A 26 -0.86 -3.09 0.64
CA LEU A 26 -1.97 -2.98 -0.30
C LEU A 26 -1.42 -2.84 -1.72
N ILE A 27 -1.57 -3.89 -2.52
CA ILE A 27 -1.11 -3.90 -3.92
C ILE A 27 -2.29 -3.64 -4.86
N CYS A 28 -2.04 -2.90 -5.93
CA CYS A 28 -3.04 -2.56 -6.93
C CYS A 28 -2.41 -2.71 -8.32
N ASP A 29 -3.18 -3.21 -9.28
CA ASP A 29 -2.75 -3.22 -10.67
C ASP A 29 -2.60 -1.79 -11.21
N GLU A 30 -1.73 -1.63 -12.21
CA GLU A 30 -1.42 -0.33 -12.80
C GLU A 30 -2.64 0.37 -13.39
N GLY A 31 -3.51 -0.39 -14.07
CA GLY A 31 -4.67 0.15 -14.78
C GLY A 31 -5.67 0.77 -13.81
N GLU A 32 -6.02 0.04 -12.75
CA GLU A 32 -6.93 0.54 -11.73
C GLU A 32 -6.29 1.65 -10.89
N LEU A 33 -5.00 1.54 -10.53
CA LEU A 33 -4.29 2.61 -9.82
C LEU A 33 -4.32 3.91 -10.62
N ARG A 34 -4.03 3.83 -11.92
CA ARG A 34 -4.07 4.97 -12.83
C ARG A 34 -5.47 5.56 -12.93
N LYS A 35 -6.50 4.72 -13.02
CA LYS A 35 -7.90 5.18 -13.07
C LYS A 35 -8.30 5.94 -11.81
N ARG A 36 -7.96 5.42 -10.63
CA ARG A 36 -8.23 6.07 -9.33
C ARG A 36 -7.51 7.41 -9.22
N LEU A 37 -6.20 7.43 -9.48
CA LEU A 37 -5.40 8.65 -9.41
C LEU A 37 -5.85 9.68 -10.46
N LYS A 38 -6.20 9.26 -11.67
CA LYS A 38 -6.73 10.15 -12.69
C LYS A 38 -8.02 10.83 -12.24
N LYS A 39 -8.94 10.10 -11.60
CA LYS A 39 -10.17 10.69 -11.03
C LYS A 39 -9.85 11.80 -10.03
N ASP A 40 -8.85 11.59 -9.17
CA ASP A 40 -8.45 12.60 -8.18
C ASP A 40 -7.76 13.81 -8.79
N VAL A 41 -6.96 13.60 -9.84
CA VAL A 41 -6.33 14.67 -10.63
C VAL A 41 -7.39 15.50 -11.36
N ASP A 42 -8.34 14.83 -12.02
CA ASP A 42 -9.44 15.49 -12.74
C ASP A 42 -10.34 16.27 -11.75
N ALA A 43 -10.42 15.84 -10.48
CA ALA A 43 -11.12 16.53 -9.40
C ALA A 43 -10.28 17.63 -8.69
N GLY A 44 -9.02 17.84 -9.08
CA GLY A 44 -8.13 18.83 -8.48
C GLY A 44 -7.61 18.49 -7.08
N ILE A 45 -7.81 17.24 -6.61
CA ILE A 45 -7.36 16.76 -5.30
C ILE A 45 -5.86 16.45 -5.31
N ARG A 46 -5.33 16.03 -6.45
CA ARG A 46 -3.92 15.65 -6.64
C ARG A 46 -3.33 16.29 -7.89
N SER A 47 -2.02 16.49 -7.89
CA SER A 47 -1.27 16.90 -9.07
C SER A 47 -0.99 15.72 -10.00
N ALA A 48 -0.94 15.98 -11.31
CA ALA A 48 -0.82 14.93 -12.34
C ALA A 48 0.48 14.10 -12.23
N ASP A 49 1.54 14.64 -11.63
CA ASP A 49 2.82 13.95 -11.44
C ASP A 49 2.72 12.77 -10.45
N VAL A 50 1.64 12.66 -9.68
CA VAL A 50 1.40 11.52 -8.79
C VAL A 50 1.27 10.20 -9.56
N ILE A 51 0.73 10.22 -10.78
CA ILE A 51 0.46 9.01 -11.57
C ILE A 51 1.78 8.29 -11.91
N PRO A 52 2.73 8.90 -12.65
CA PRO A 52 3.97 8.21 -13.00
C PRO A 52 4.80 7.82 -11.76
N LYS A 53 4.81 8.65 -10.72
CA LYS A 53 5.50 8.36 -9.46
C LYS A 53 4.91 7.16 -8.73
N SER A 54 3.60 6.98 -8.78
CA SER A 54 2.92 5.85 -8.13
C SER A 54 3.11 4.56 -8.90
N ILE A 55 3.02 4.61 -10.24
CA ILE A 55 3.26 3.45 -11.11
C ILE A 55 4.68 2.91 -10.93
N ALA A 56 5.69 3.80 -10.88
CA ALA A 56 7.08 3.41 -10.67
C ALA A 56 7.33 2.65 -9.34
N ARG A 57 6.44 2.80 -8.35
CA ARG A 57 6.57 2.15 -7.04
C ARG A 57 5.81 0.81 -6.94
N ILE A 58 4.98 0.44 -7.92
CA ILE A 58 4.15 -0.78 -7.84
C ILE A 58 5.02 -2.02 -7.57
N GLY A 59 6.14 -2.16 -8.29
CA GLY A 59 7.06 -3.29 -8.13
C GLY A 59 7.63 -3.37 -6.71
N LEU A 60 8.01 -2.22 -6.15
CA LEU A 60 8.66 -2.15 -4.83
C LEU A 60 7.79 -2.76 -3.72
N TYR A 61 6.47 -2.57 -3.78
CA TYR A 61 5.57 -3.13 -2.76
C TYR A 61 5.45 -4.64 -2.84
N ARG A 62 5.70 -5.26 -4.00
CA ARG A 62 5.67 -6.72 -4.15
C ARG A 62 6.88 -7.36 -3.46
N ASP A 63 8.00 -6.65 -3.44
CA ASP A 63 9.28 -7.15 -2.93
C ASP A 63 9.46 -6.99 -1.41
N LEU A 64 8.56 -6.26 -0.74
CA LEU A 64 8.58 -6.13 0.73
C LEU A 64 8.25 -7.46 1.40
N ASP A 65 8.81 -7.72 2.57
CA ASP A 65 8.42 -8.82 3.45
C ASP A 65 7.18 -8.43 4.26
N THR A 66 6.03 -8.59 3.64
CA THR A 66 4.71 -8.27 4.21
C THR A 66 3.67 -9.23 3.65
N GLU A 67 2.53 -9.33 4.32
CA GLU A 67 1.33 -9.87 3.69
C GLU A 67 0.88 -8.97 2.53
N LYS A 68 0.28 -9.55 1.49
CA LYS A 68 -0.13 -8.83 0.28
C LYS A 68 -1.64 -8.90 0.13
N ILE A 69 -2.30 -7.76 0.15
CA ILE A 69 -3.72 -7.66 -0.13
C ILE A 69 -3.91 -6.94 -1.46
N ASP A 70 -4.40 -7.68 -2.46
CA ASP A 70 -4.81 -7.09 -3.73
C ASP A 70 -6.09 -6.28 -3.54
N VAL A 71 -5.96 -4.96 -3.73
CA VAL A 71 -7.04 -3.98 -3.58
C VAL A 71 -7.57 -3.45 -4.93
N SER A 72 -7.18 -4.08 -6.03
CA SER A 72 -7.56 -3.66 -7.39
C SER A 72 -9.08 -3.65 -7.57
N LEU A 73 -9.77 -4.69 -7.12
CA LEU A 73 -11.21 -4.86 -7.37
C LEU A 73 -12.06 -4.91 -6.11
N ILE A 74 -11.51 -4.47 -4.98
CA ILE A 74 -12.22 -4.43 -3.70
C ILE A 74 -12.27 -3.01 -3.14
N THR A 75 -13.30 -2.78 -2.33
CA THR A 75 -13.51 -1.51 -1.62
C THR A 75 -12.58 -1.40 -0.41
N PRO A 76 -12.34 -0.17 0.10
CA PRO A 76 -11.62 0.02 1.35
C PRO A 76 -12.19 -0.80 2.52
N LYS A 77 -13.52 -0.94 2.59
CA LYS A 77 -14.18 -1.75 3.62
C LYS A 77 -13.79 -3.23 3.52
N GLN A 78 -13.85 -3.80 2.32
CA GLN A 78 -13.46 -5.20 2.09
C GLN A 78 -11.96 -5.44 2.35
N ALA A 79 -11.11 -4.45 2.07
CA ALA A 79 -9.69 -4.54 2.40
C ALA A 79 -9.49 -4.59 3.92
N ALA A 80 -10.18 -3.73 4.68
CA ALA A 80 -10.13 -3.74 6.14
C ALA A 80 -10.69 -5.05 6.73
N GLU A 81 -11.77 -5.58 6.16
CA GLU A 81 -12.33 -6.88 6.56
C GLU A 81 -11.33 -8.03 6.34
N ARG A 82 -10.48 -7.97 5.31
CA ARG A 82 -9.41 -8.97 5.11
C ARG A 82 -8.33 -8.88 6.19
N MET A 83 -7.94 -7.67 6.60
CA MET A 83 -6.91 -7.47 7.63
C MET A 83 -7.31 -7.91 9.04
N ILE A 84 -8.61 -7.98 9.34
CA ILE A 84 -9.12 -8.31 10.69
C ILE A 84 -9.31 -9.84 10.89
N ASN A 85 -9.32 -10.61 9.80
CA ASN A 85 -9.67 -12.04 9.83
C ASN A 85 -8.45 -12.98 9.73
N ASP A 86 -7.23 -12.45 9.79
CA ASP A 86 -5.97 -13.19 9.94
C ASP A 86 -5.43 -13.04 11.38
#